data_AF-A0A0G1SRP8-F1
#
_entry.id   AF-A0A0G1SRP8-F1
#
_cell.length_a   1.000
_cell.length_b   1.000
_cell.length_c   1.000
_cell.angle_alpha   90.00
_cell.angle_beta   90.00
_cell.angle_gamma   90.00
#
_symmetry.space_group_name_H-M   'P 1'
#
loop_
_entity.id
_entity.type
_entity.pdbx_description
1 polymer ?
#
loop_
_entity_poly.entity_id
_entity_poly.type
_entity_poly.pdbx_seq_one_letter_code
_entity_poly.pdbx_strand_id
1 'polypeptide(L)'
;MKIPINELRQLVEKALRKQGHEGKAVATIADILMYAQLRGNNQGVAKLIGKGIPKRVEAETPKIVKETPVSEEHWVTMWRELLALD
;
A
#
# COMPACT_ATOMS: atom_id res chain seq x y z
N MET A 1 -15.86 15.87 11.07
CA MET A 1 -16.10 15.97 9.62
C MET A 1 -16.68 14.64 9.15
N LYS A 2 -17.72 14.64 8.30
CA LYS A 2 -18.32 13.42 7.72
C LYS A 2 -18.26 13.53 6.20
N ILE A 3 -17.98 12.43 5.51
CA ILE A 3 -17.88 12.35 4.06
C ILE A 3 -18.59 11.06 3.58
N PRO A 4 -19.30 11.07 2.44
CA PRO A 4 -19.83 9.86 1.84
C PRO A 4 -18.74 8.85 1.49
N ILE A 5 -19.00 7.56 1.70
CA ILE A 5 -18.01 6.48 1.49
C ILE A 5 -17.54 6.38 0.04
N ASN A 6 -18.44 6.61 -0.92
CA ASN A 6 -18.12 6.57 -2.35
C ASN A 6 -17.22 7.74 -2.75
N GLU A 7 -17.47 8.93 -2.19
CA GLU A 7 -16.64 10.12 -2.41
C GLU A 7 -15.24 9.90 -1.82
N LEU A 8 -15.17 9.35 -0.60
CA LEU A 8 -13.89 8.99 0.01
C LEU A 8 -13.11 7.98 -0.85
N ARG A 9 -13.78 6.95 -1.38
CA ARG A 9 -13.15 5.95 -2.25
C ARG A 9 -12.60 6.59 -3.53
N GLN A 10 -13.36 7.48 -4.16
CA GLN A 10 -12.91 8.21 -5.35
C GLN A 10 -11.68 9.09 -5.06
N LEU A 11 -11.65 9.77 -3.90
CA LEU A 11 -10.50 10.56 -3.48
C LEU A 11 -9.26 9.70 -3.24
N VAL A 12 -9.42 8.53 -2.62
CA VAL A 12 -8.34 7.55 -2.39
C VAL A 12 -7.76 7.06 -3.73
N GLU A 13 -8.61 6.63 -4.66
CA GLU A 13 -8.15 6.16 -5.97
C GLU A 13 -7.45 7.26 -6.77
N LYS A 14 -7.97 8.50 -6.72
CA LYS A 14 -7.36 9.66 -7.36
C LYS A 14 -5.98 9.96 -6.78
N ALA A 15 -5.82 9.90 -5.46
CA ALA A 15 -4.54 10.10 -4.80
C ALA A 15 -3.52 9.02 -5.16
N LEU A 16 -3.94 7.74 -5.20
CA LEU A 16 -3.08 6.62 -5.59
C LEU A 16 -2.60 6.75 -7.05
N ARG A 17 -3.48 7.13 -7.98
CA ARG A 17 -3.10 7.39 -9.38
C ARG A 17 -2.10 8.53 -9.50
N LYS A 18 -2.30 9.62 -8.74
CA LYS A 18 -1.33 10.73 -8.67
C LYS A 18 0.03 10.29 -8.13
N GLN A 19 0.06 9.26 -7.29
CA GLN A 19 1.28 8.66 -6.72
C GLN A 19 1.91 7.59 -7.63
N GLY A 20 1.40 7.42 -8.85
CA GLY A 20 1.97 6.54 -9.89
C GLY A 20 1.39 5.13 -9.93
N HIS A 21 0.40 4.80 -9.10
CA HIS A 21 -0.26 3.50 -9.14
C HIS A 21 -1.29 3.42 -10.27
N GLU A 22 -1.42 2.24 -10.88
CA GLU A 22 -2.34 2.03 -12.00
C GLU A 22 -3.01 0.66 -11.95
N GLY A 23 -4.04 0.47 -12.78
CA GLY A 23 -4.72 -0.82 -12.96
C GLY A 23 -5.24 -1.43 -11.67
N LYS A 24 -5.02 -2.74 -11.51
CA LYS A 24 -5.47 -3.53 -10.35
C LYS A 24 -4.82 -3.11 -9.02
N ALA A 25 -3.63 -2.52 -9.05
CA ALA A 25 -2.95 -2.07 -7.85
C ALA A 25 -3.73 -0.94 -7.15
N VAL A 26 -4.30 0.00 -7.93
CA VAL A 26 -5.14 1.08 -7.37
C VAL A 26 -6.33 0.52 -6.60
N ALA A 27 -7.07 -0.42 -7.21
CA ALA A 27 -8.24 -1.03 -6.57
C ALA A 27 -7.85 -1.78 -5.29
N THR A 28 -6.79 -2.60 -5.36
CA THR A 28 -6.32 -3.41 -4.23
C THR A 28 -5.87 -2.53 -3.06
N ILE A 29 -5.06 -1.50 -3.32
CA ILE A 29 -4.58 -0.59 -2.28
C ILE A 29 -5.75 0.22 -1.72
N ALA A 30 -6.66 0.70 -2.57
CA ALA A 30 -7.84 1.44 -2.13
C ALA A 30 -8.70 0.59 -1.19
N ASP A 31 -8.95 -0.68 -1.49
CA ASP A 31 -9.74 -1.57 -0.65
C ASP A 31 -9.12 -1.77 0.74
N ILE A 32 -7.80 -1.94 0.81
CA ILE A 32 -7.07 -2.08 2.09
C ILE A 32 -7.15 -0.79 2.92
N LEU A 33 -6.90 0.37 2.29
CA LEU A 33 -6.94 1.66 2.99
C LEU A 33 -8.35 2.03 3.46
N MET A 34 -9.36 1.75 2.63
CA MET A 34 -10.77 1.94 2.97
C MET A 34 -11.18 1.01 4.10
N TYR A 35 -10.80 -0.27 4.05
CA TYR A 35 -11.06 -1.24 5.12
C TYR A 35 -10.50 -0.76 6.46
N ALA A 36 -9.24 -0.34 6.50
CA ALA A 36 -8.61 0.20 7.69
C ALA A 36 -9.37 1.45 8.21
N GLN A 37 -9.70 2.38 7.32
CA GLN A 37 -10.43 3.61 7.67
C GLN A 37 -11.80 3.33 8.28
N LEU A 38 -12.58 2.41 7.70
CA LEU A 38 -13.92 2.07 8.18
C LEU A 38 -13.91 1.38 9.55
N ARG A 39 -12.79 0.75 9.90
CA ARG A 39 -12.56 0.12 11.21
C ARG A 39 -11.95 1.07 12.24
N GLY A 40 -11.81 2.36 11.92
CA GLY A 40 -11.18 3.33 12.82
C GLY A 40 -9.66 3.13 13.00
N ASN A 41 -9.00 2.41 12.08
CA ASN A 41 -7.56 2.23 12.10
C ASN A 41 -6.86 3.44 11.44
N ASN A 42 -5.92 4.05 12.17
CA ASN A 42 -5.14 5.21 11.71
C ASN A 42 -4.12 4.89 10.59
N GLN A 43 -3.96 3.63 10.21
CA GLN A 43 -3.13 3.19 9.08
C GLN A 43 -3.90 3.16 7.74
N GLY A 44 -5.15 3.63 7.70
CA GLY A 44 -5.95 3.74 6.48
C GLY A 44 -5.63 4.97 5.62
N VAL A 45 -6.67 5.71 5.22
CA VAL A 45 -6.57 6.85 4.27
C VAL A 45 -5.56 7.92 4.69
N ALA A 46 -5.29 8.08 6.00
CA ALA A 46 -4.27 8.98 6.52
C ALA A 46 -2.87 8.77 5.91
N LYS A 47 -2.57 7.55 5.41
CA LYS A 47 -1.29 7.23 4.74
C LYS A 47 -1.10 7.90 3.39
N LEU A 48 -2.13 8.50 2.82
CA LEU A 48 -2.02 9.23 1.56
C LEU A 48 -1.60 10.69 1.74
N ILE A 49 -1.51 11.17 2.99
CA ILE A 49 -1.11 12.55 3.32
C ILE A 49 0.42 12.69 3.18
N GLY A 50 0.87 13.89 2.79
CA GLY A 50 2.30 14.20 2.65
C GLY A 50 2.93 13.44 1.48
N LYS A 51 4.03 12.73 1.73
CA LYS A 51 4.70 11.89 0.71
C LYS A 51 3.82 10.72 0.25
N GLY A 52 2.83 10.32 1.04
CA GLY A 52 1.88 9.28 0.66
C GLY A 52 2.51 7.89 0.58
N ILE A 53 2.01 7.10 -0.36
CA ILE A 53 2.49 5.76 -0.71
C ILE A 53 2.95 5.82 -2.19
N PRO A 54 4.08 6.48 -2.51
CA PRO A 54 4.52 6.61 -3.89
C PRO A 54 4.85 5.23 -4.47
N LYS A 55 4.51 5.01 -5.74
CA LYS A 55 4.99 3.84 -6.47
C LYS A 55 6.51 3.93 -6.59
N ARG A 56 7.21 2.85 -6.20
CA ARG A 56 8.65 2.72 -6.39
C ARG A 56 8.92 2.06 -7.73
N VAL A 57 9.91 2.55 -8.48
CA VAL A 57 10.26 2.02 -9.80
C VAL A 57 10.97 0.67 -9.65
N GLU A 58 11.73 0.52 -8.58
CA GLU A 58 12.54 -0.65 -8.23
C GLU A 58 11.73 -1.69 -7.43
N ALA A 59 10.41 -1.50 -7.28
CA ALA A 59 9.57 -2.47 -6.59
C ALA A 59 9.47 -3.76 -7.41
N GLU A 60 9.87 -4.87 -6.80
CA GLU A 60 9.72 -6.21 -7.37
C GLU A 60 8.56 -6.96 -6.70
N THR A 61 8.03 -7.94 -7.43
CA THR A 61 7.09 -8.89 -6.83
C THR A 61 7.82 -9.73 -5.77
N PRO A 62 7.20 -10.01 -4.60
CA PRO A 62 7.77 -10.90 -3.60
C PRO A 62 8.18 -12.25 -4.21
N LYS A 63 9.36 -12.76 -3.85
CA LYS A 63 9.86 -14.06 -4.32
C LYS A 63 9.95 -15.02 -3.14
N ILE A 64 9.41 -16.23 -3.30
CA ILE A 64 9.57 -17.29 -2.29
C ILE A 64 11.05 -17.67 -2.24
N VAL A 65 11.65 -17.59 -1.06
CA VAL A 65 13.04 -18.02 -0.82
C VAL A 65 13.13 -19.31 -0.01
N LYS A 66 12.07 -19.64 0.73
CA LYS A 66 11.94 -20.88 1.46
C LYS A 66 10.48 -21.24 1.61
N GLU A 67 10.16 -22.51 1.43
CA GLU A 67 8.81 -23.04 1.53
C GLU A 67 8.81 -24.28 2.42
N THR A 68 7.77 -24.41 3.25
CA THR A 68 7.41 -25.60 4.01
C THR A 68 5.93 -25.88 3.79
N PRO A 69 5.40 -27.05 4.21
CA PRO A 69 3.99 -27.38 3.98
C PRO A 69 2.97 -26.38 4.54
N VAL A 70 3.37 -25.52 5.48
CA VAL A 70 2.48 -24.55 6.16
C VAL A 70 3.04 -23.13 6.18
N SER A 71 4.19 -22.88 5.55
CA SER A 71 4.81 -21.56 5.58
C SER A 71 5.63 -21.25 4.35
N GLU A 72 5.65 -19.99 3.98
CA GLU A 72 6.52 -19.46 2.92
C GLU A 72 7.23 -18.22 3.45
N GLU A 73 8.54 -18.20 3.28
CA GLU A 73 9.36 -17.02 3.48
C GLU A 73 9.53 -16.32 2.14
N HIS A 74 9.15 -15.04 2.13
CA HIS A 74 9.27 -14.21 0.94
C HIS A 74 10.39 -13.20 1.11
N TRP A 75 11.29 -13.15 0.13
CA TRP A 75 12.19 -12.03 -0.02
C TRP A 75 11.49 -10.91 -0.77
N VAL A 76 11.52 -9.73 -0.17
CA VAL A 76 11.15 -8.49 -0.83
C VAL A 76 12.37 -7.59 -0.73
N THR A 77 12.88 -7.11 -1.86
CA THR A 77 13.95 -6.10 -1.89
C THR A 77 13.37 -4.76 -1.42
N MET A 78 13.08 -4.65 -0.13
CA MET A 78 12.46 -3.48 0.50
C MET A 78 13.35 -2.89 1.62
N TRP A 79 14.46 -3.55 1.95
CA TRP A 79 15.27 -3.27 3.14
C TRP A 79 16.75 -2.91 2.87
N ARG A 80 17.14 -2.66 1.60
CA ARG A 80 18.52 -2.20 1.33
C ARG A 80 18.82 -0.79 1.84
N GLU A 81 17.81 0.03 2.12
CA GLU A 81 18.02 1.38 2.68
C GLU A 81 18.03 1.42 4.22
N LEU A 82 17.55 0.37 4.90
CA LEU A 82 17.53 0.31 6.37
C LEU A 82 18.77 -0.34 6.98
N LEU A 83 19.57 -1.06 6.17
CA LEU A 83 20.87 -1.64 6.55
C LEU A 83 22.07 -0.90 5.92
N ALA A 84 21.83 0.18 5.19
CA ALA A 84 22.88 1.09 4.70
C ALA A 84 23.12 2.27 5.68
N LEU A 85 22.57 2.18 6.89
CA LEU A 85 22.86 3.04 8.03
C LEU A 85 23.65 2.22 9.05
N ASP A 86 24.85 1.79 8.67
CA ASP A 86 25.98 1.51 9.57
C ASP A 86 27.13 2.43 9.18
#